data_AF-A0A7C2CF33-F1
#
_entry.id   AF-A0A7C2CF33-F1
#
_cell.length_a   1.000
_cell.length_b   1.000
_cell.length_c   1.000
_cell.angle_alpha   90.00
_cell.angle_beta   90.00
_cell.angle_gamma   90.00
#
_symmetry.space_group_name_H-M   'P 1'
#
loop_
_entity.id
_entity.type
_entity.pdbx_description
1 polymer ?
#
loop_
_entity_poly.entity_id
_entity_poly.type
_entity_poly.pdbx_seq_one_letter_code
_entity_poly.pdbx_strand_id
1 'polypeptide(L)'
;MRRRTVAKFLLLIGLAILIIPQVVWTQPGGVLNPRLKKSYPNLTQAFADPALQPGDTLLVVKTVTEPGPVIIPPGWWGTIIGSPAMPGTIQQSAPGTCDPVWGGGVNCMIDARQRGGLVRIIGLRFLVPNATTGIQAIGWPSPTSEPLSIEKCRFQGATSTAVWSGIVVGVNGGPTVTFRIERNVISGRIGDAAIAIVGNNTNANVQIRWNQITITDASAPGLLGVGIGVTGLTSGGTLLIERNRINGGGATADALAGIALAPFSTIPTTSGAPGAIVRRNTILNFSDTSVTSTPFPPFRAAGIALDTSAGAQILANVIKDCADGVVVDPLTAGSSAGPPAPRINDNNLTCTNVANCIAAGFQGVVLNPGGYNLNAENNWWGSSTGPSGTGCPGSGLPAVPACGTGANQVDVTPFRSSSNPNAGA
;
A
#
# COMPACT_ATOMS: atom_id res chain seq x y z
N MET A 1 -7.21 -44.65 -18.29
CA MET A 1 -7.25 -44.74 -16.82
C MET A 1 -8.62 -45.21 -16.37
N ARG A 2 -8.71 -46.28 -15.57
CA ARG A 2 -9.97 -46.98 -15.26
C ARG A 2 -10.84 -46.15 -14.30
N ARG A 3 -12.16 -46.09 -14.53
CA ARG A 3 -13.19 -45.35 -13.74
C ARG A 3 -13.04 -45.49 -12.21
N ARG A 4 -12.49 -46.61 -11.73
CA ARG A 4 -12.19 -46.86 -10.30
C ARG A 4 -11.12 -45.92 -9.71
N THR A 5 -10.16 -45.43 -10.51
CA THR A 5 -9.11 -44.52 -10.04
C THR A 5 -9.63 -43.09 -9.87
N VAL A 6 -10.52 -42.65 -10.77
CA VAL A 6 -11.18 -41.34 -10.70
C VAL A 6 -12.15 -41.28 -9.51
N ALA A 7 -12.91 -42.36 -9.26
CA ALA A 7 -13.79 -42.44 -8.11
C ALA A 7 -13.02 -42.40 -6.78
N LYS A 8 -11.88 -43.09 -6.66
CA LYS A 8 -11.02 -43.02 -5.45
C LYS A 8 -10.45 -41.62 -5.23
N PHE A 9 -10.05 -40.92 -6.30
CA PHE A 9 -9.58 -39.53 -6.21
C PHE A 9 -10.70 -38.58 -5.77
N LEU A 10 -11.90 -38.70 -6.34
CA LEU A 10 -13.06 -37.89 -5.93
C LEU A 10 -13.50 -38.17 -4.50
N LEU A 11 -13.38 -39.42 -4.03
CA LEU A 11 -13.73 -39.80 -2.66
C LEU A 11 -12.68 -39.32 -1.65
N LEU A 12 -11.39 -39.32 -2.01
CA LEU A 12 -10.31 -38.75 -1.21
C LEU A 12 -10.39 -37.21 -1.14
N ILE A 13 -10.68 -36.55 -2.27
CA ILE A 13 -10.91 -35.11 -2.32
C ILE A 13 -12.20 -34.76 -1.56
N GLY A 14 -13.26 -35.54 -1.72
CA GLY A 14 -14.52 -35.39 -1.00
C GLY A 14 -14.36 -35.56 0.51
N LEU A 15 -13.63 -36.58 0.97
CA LEU A 15 -13.33 -36.75 2.40
C LEU A 15 -12.43 -35.63 2.95
N ALA A 16 -11.42 -35.17 2.20
CA ALA A 16 -10.59 -34.04 2.62
C ALA A 16 -11.43 -32.75 2.75
N ILE A 17 -12.34 -32.50 1.81
CA ILE A 17 -13.26 -31.35 1.83
C ILE A 17 -14.30 -31.48 2.95
N LEU A 18 -14.71 -32.68 3.36
CA LEU A 18 -15.67 -32.91 4.45
C LEU A 18 -15.04 -32.93 5.85
N ILE A 19 -13.78 -33.35 5.99
CA ILE A 19 -13.09 -33.46 7.28
C ILE A 19 -12.47 -32.12 7.71
N ILE A 20 -11.97 -31.31 6.77
CA ILE A 20 -11.37 -29.99 7.10
C ILE A 20 -12.37 -29.06 7.81
N PRO A 21 -13.66 -28.96 7.41
CA PRO A 21 -14.66 -28.20 8.15
C PRO A 21 -14.86 -28.75 9.57
N GLN A 22 -15.00 -30.07 9.74
CA GLN A 22 -15.31 -30.62 11.06
C GLN A 22 -14.16 -30.47 12.07
N VAL A 23 -12.90 -30.65 11.65
CA VAL A 23 -11.73 -30.46 12.52
C VAL A 23 -11.56 -28.99 12.91
N VAL A 24 -11.84 -28.05 11.99
CA VAL A 24 -11.76 -26.60 12.29
C VAL A 24 -12.85 -26.17 13.28
N TRP A 25 -14.04 -26.77 13.23
CA TRP A 25 -15.18 -26.32 14.03
C TRP A 25 -15.13 -26.74 15.50
N THR A 26 -14.45 -27.85 15.82
CA THR A 26 -14.34 -28.36 17.20
C THR A 26 -13.08 -27.90 17.94
N GLN A 27 -12.18 -27.17 17.29
CA GLN A 27 -10.92 -26.77 17.93
C GLN A 27 -11.08 -25.56 18.86
N PRO A 28 -10.41 -25.56 20.04
CA PRO A 28 -10.46 -24.47 21.00
C PRO A 28 -9.75 -23.17 20.54
N GLY A 29 -9.23 -23.14 19.31
CA GLY A 29 -8.39 -22.06 18.77
C GLY A 29 -6.92 -22.46 18.78
N GLY A 30 -6.10 -21.78 17.98
CA GLY A 30 -4.67 -22.06 17.89
C GLY A 30 -4.16 -22.13 16.45
N VAL A 31 -3.00 -22.76 16.31
CA VAL A 31 -2.32 -22.99 15.03
C VAL A 31 -2.22 -24.48 14.79
N LEU A 32 -2.77 -24.96 13.68
CA LEU A 32 -2.66 -26.35 13.25
C LEU A 32 -1.58 -26.46 12.17
N ASN A 33 -0.65 -27.40 12.32
CA ASN A 33 0.17 -27.88 11.21
C ASN A 33 -0.45 -29.18 10.69
N PRO A 34 -1.08 -29.20 9.49
CA PRO A 34 -1.75 -30.38 8.96
C PRO A 34 -0.79 -31.54 8.65
N ARG A 35 0.47 -31.25 8.27
CA ARG A 35 1.47 -32.30 8.01
C ARG A 35 1.84 -33.02 9.29
N LEU A 36 2.10 -32.25 10.35
CA LEU A 36 2.44 -32.80 11.67
C LEU A 36 1.22 -33.33 12.44
N LYS A 37 0.00 -33.00 11.99
CA LYS A 37 -1.27 -33.26 12.70
C LYS A 37 -1.23 -32.77 14.15
N LYS A 38 -0.53 -31.66 14.37
CA LYS A 38 -0.26 -31.09 15.69
C LYS A 38 -0.83 -29.68 15.78
N SER A 39 -1.46 -29.40 16.91
CA SER A 39 -1.99 -28.07 17.22
C SER A 39 -1.10 -27.39 18.25
N TYR A 40 -0.89 -26.10 18.07
CA TYR A 40 -0.10 -25.23 18.93
C TYR A 40 -1.00 -24.10 19.44
N PRO A 41 -0.78 -23.61 20.66
CA PRO A 41 -1.48 -22.43 21.16
C PRO A 41 -1.33 -21.18 20.28
N ASN A 42 -0.18 -20.97 19.64
CA ASN A 42 0.11 -19.79 18.81
C ASN A 42 1.22 -20.06 17.77
N LEU A 43 1.51 -19.08 16.91
CA LEU A 43 2.51 -19.21 15.84
C LEU A 43 3.93 -19.29 16.41
N THR A 44 4.23 -18.53 17.47
CA THR A 44 5.54 -18.57 18.12
C THR A 44 5.92 -19.99 18.54
N GLN A 45 4.99 -20.72 19.15
CA GLN A 45 5.21 -22.12 19.54
C GLN A 45 5.20 -23.09 18.36
N ALA A 46 4.42 -22.81 17.31
CA ALA A 46 4.48 -23.61 16.09
C ALA A 46 5.85 -23.51 15.40
N PHE A 47 6.43 -22.30 15.36
CA PHE A 47 7.76 -22.05 14.81
C PHE A 47 8.91 -22.60 15.65
N ALA A 48 8.69 -22.78 16.96
CA ALA A 48 9.66 -23.42 17.86
C ALA A 48 9.65 -24.96 17.76
N ASP A 49 8.73 -25.58 17.01
CA ASP A 49 8.70 -27.03 16.86
C ASP A 49 9.87 -27.49 15.97
N PRO A 50 10.80 -28.32 16.48
CA PRO A 50 11.94 -28.80 15.68
C PRO A 50 11.52 -29.69 14.50
N ALA A 51 10.29 -30.21 14.51
CA ALA A 51 9.75 -30.99 13.40
C ALA A 51 9.15 -30.11 12.29
N LEU A 52 9.02 -28.78 12.48
CA LEU A 52 8.55 -27.86 11.44
C LEU A 52 9.53 -27.83 10.27
N GLN A 53 9.02 -27.90 9.05
CA GLN A 53 9.85 -27.91 7.84
C GLN A 53 9.52 -26.72 6.91
N PRO A 54 10.48 -26.23 6.12
CA PRO A 54 10.19 -25.33 5.02
C PRO A 54 9.18 -25.97 4.04
N GLY A 55 8.21 -25.17 3.60
CA GLY A 55 7.07 -25.57 2.79
C GLY A 55 5.81 -25.93 3.58
N ASP A 56 5.90 -26.01 4.92
CA ASP A 56 4.75 -26.31 5.75
C ASP A 56 3.65 -25.23 5.66
N THR A 57 2.42 -25.68 5.92
CA THR A 57 1.27 -24.80 6.07
C THR A 57 0.85 -24.74 7.53
N LEU A 58 0.78 -23.52 8.07
CA LEU A 58 0.28 -23.24 9.41
C LEU A 58 -1.12 -22.62 9.29
N LEU A 59 -2.12 -23.36 9.75
CA LEU A 59 -3.51 -22.94 9.75
C LEU A 59 -3.85 -22.27 11.08
N VAL A 60 -4.10 -20.97 11.07
CA VAL A 60 -4.55 -20.21 12.24
C VAL A 60 -6.07 -20.27 12.32
N VAL A 61 -6.58 -20.73 13.47
CA VAL A 61 -8.01 -20.93 13.72
C VAL A 61 -8.42 -20.10 14.93
N LYS A 62 -9.50 -19.31 14.77
CA LYS A 62 -10.00 -18.38 15.81
C LYS A 62 -8.91 -17.38 16.24
N THR A 63 -9.08 -16.77 17.41
CA THR A 63 -8.12 -15.82 17.95
C THR A 63 -6.93 -16.56 18.59
N VAL A 64 -5.73 -16.16 18.21
CA VAL A 64 -4.47 -16.57 18.84
C VAL A 64 -3.80 -15.34 19.45
N THR A 65 -3.34 -15.49 20.69
CA THR A 65 -2.59 -14.45 21.41
C THR A 65 -1.12 -14.82 21.37
N GLU A 66 -0.32 -13.98 20.72
CA GLU A 66 1.13 -14.07 20.70
C GLU A 66 1.72 -13.34 21.92
N PRO A 67 2.75 -13.90 22.57
CA PRO A 67 3.41 -13.25 23.69
C PRO A 67 4.16 -11.97 23.27
N GLY A 68 4.49 -11.85 21.98
CA GLY A 68 5.19 -10.74 21.36
C GLY A 68 5.19 -10.89 19.83
N PRO A 69 6.19 -10.34 19.13
CA PRO A 69 6.33 -10.52 17.68
C PRO A 69 6.45 -11.98 17.26
N VAL A 70 5.73 -12.35 16.20
CA VAL A 70 5.94 -13.62 15.52
C VAL A 70 7.15 -13.47 14.60
N ILE A 71 8.26 -14.06 15.01
CA ILE A 71 9.47 -14.10 14.19
C ILE A 71 9.42 -15.32 13.29
N ILE A 72 9.31 -15.12 11.97
CA ILE A 72 9.43 -16.22 11.02
C ILE A 72 10.88 -16.73 11.09
N PRO A 73 11.10 -18.04 11.35
CA PRO A 73 12.45 -18.58 11.51
C PRO A 73 13.31 -18.30 10.28
N PRO A 74 14.60 -17.96 10.48
CA PRO A 74 15.53 -17.75 9.37
C PRO A 74 15.56 -18.96 8.44
N GLY A 75 15.51 -18.73 7.13
CA GLY A 75 15.53 -19.80 6.14
C GLY A 75 14.19 -20.51 5.93
N TRP A 76 13.16 -20.24 6.74
CA TRP A 76 11.85 -20.83 6.55
C TRP A 76 11.09 -20.18 5.38
N TRP A 77 10.32 -21.01 4.67
CA TRP A 77 9.34 -20.60 3.67
C TRP A 77 8.12 -21.49 3.80
N GLY A 78 6.96 -21.07 3.28
CA GLY A 78 5.71 -21.82 3.47
C GLY A 78 4.50 -20.90 3.51
N THR A 79 3.39 -21.41 4.07
CA THR A 79 2.11 -20.69 4.09
C THR A 79 1.59 -20.56 5.52
N ILE A 80 1.24 -19.35 5.93
CA ILE A 80 0.46 -19.05 7.12
C ILE A 80 -0.92 -18.62 6.65
N ILE A 81 -1.96 -19.35 7.03
CA ILE A 81 -3.31 -19.16 6.48
C ILE A 81 -4.38 -19.16 7.56
N GLY A 82 -5.31 -18.22 7.48
CA GLY A 82 -6.54 -18.25 8.27
C GLY A 82 -7.57 -19.18 7.64
N SER A 83 -8.36 -19.87 8.47
CA SER A 83 -9.43 -20.72 7.96
C SER A 83 -10.50 -19.88 7.23
N PRO A 84 -10.93 -20.27 6.02
CA PRO A 84 -12.05 -19.60 5.33
C PRO A 84 -13.37 -19.66 6.10
N ALA A 85 -13.57 -20.72 6.90
CA ALA A 85 -14.78 -20.91 7.70
C ALA A 85 -14.73 -20.19 9.05
N MET A 86 -13.53 -19.95 9.59
CA MET A 86 -13.30 -19.21 10.84
C MET A 86 -12.00 -18.42 10.73
N PRO A 87 -12.04 -17.17 10.25
CA PRO A 87 -10.84 -16.37 10.02
C PRO A 87 -9.97 -16.30 11.28
N GLY A 88 -8.70 -16.71 11.13
CA GLY A 88 -7.72 -16.63 12.22
C GLY A 88 -7.45 -15.17 12.57
N THR A 89 -7.53 -14.81 13.85
CA THR A 89 -7.18 -13.47 14.34
C THR A 89 -5.91 -13.55 15.16
N ILE A 90 -4.91 -12.75 14.81
CA ILE A 90 -3.66 -12.63 15.56
C ILE A 90 -3.72 -11.33 16.36
N GLN A 91 -3.47 -11.43 17.66
CA GLN A 91 -3.30 -10.32 18.58
C GLN A 91 -2.05 -10.54 19.44
N GLN A 92 -1.48 -9.48 19.99
CA GLN A 92 -0.33 -9.56 20.89
C GLN A 92 -0.76 -9.20 22.32
N SER A 93 -0.23 -9.92 23.32
CA SER A 93 -0.40 -9.53 24.73
C SER A 93 0.48 -8.34 25.12
N ALA A 94 1.59 -8.14 24.42
CA ALA A 94 2.48 -6.99 24.58
C ALA A 94 3.12 -6.63 23.23
N PRO A 95 3.23 -5.34 22.88
CA PRO A 95 4.09 -4.92 21.78
C PRO A 95 5.52 -5.39 22.01
N GLY A 96 6.24 -5.75 20.95
CA GLY A 96 7.65 -6.08 21.06
C GLY A 96 8.41 -5.75 19.79
N THR A 97 9.71 -5.60 19.95
CA THR A 97 10.63 -5.19 18.90
C THR A 97 10.90 -6.35 17.93
N CYS A 98 10.68 -6.09 16.64
CA CYS A 98 11.08 -7.00 15.57
C CYS A 98 12.52 -6.77 15.15
N ASP A 99 12.97 -5.51 15.13
CA ASP A 99 14.33 -5.15 14.75
C ASP A 99 15.07 -4.38 15.84
N PRO A 100 16.06 -4.97 16.53
CA PRO A 100 16.90 -4.23 17.47
C PRO A 100 17.98 -3.38 16.77
N VAL A 101 18.22 -3.54 15.46
CA VAL A 101 19.33 -2.88 14.73
C VAL A 101 18.99 -1.45 14.33
N TRP A 102 17.71 -1.15 14.07
CA TRP A 102 17.25 0.24 14.11
C TRP A 102 17.36 0.72 15.56
N GLY A 103 18.24 1.69 15.83
CA GLY A 103 18.56 2.22 17.17
C GLY A 103 17.40 2.83 17.98
N GLY A 104 16.16 2.46 17.67
CA GLY A 104 14.94 2.72 18.42
C GLY A 104 13.93 1.55 18.47
N GLY A 105 14.23 0.36 17.93
CA GLY A 105 13.36 -0.82 18.00
C GLY A 105 12.02 -0.67 17.27
N VAL A 106 11.89 -1.21 16.05
CA VAL A 106 10.58 -1.19 15.36
C VAL A 106 9.71 -2.32 15.90
N ASN A 107 8.57 -1.99 16.51
CA ASN A 107 7.60 -2.99 16.94
C ASN A 107 6.83 -3.56 15.74
N CYS A 108 6.58 -4.87 15.71
CA CYS A 108 5.72 -5.47 14.68
C CYS A 108 4.93 -6.69 15.16
N MET A 109 3.88 -7.07 14.43
CA MET A 109 3.13 -8.32 14.70
C MET A 109 3.85 -9.54 14.12
N ILE A 110 4.29 -9.43 12.86
CA ILE A 110 5.04 -10.48 12.15
C ILE A 110 6.32 -9.90 11.58
N ASP A 111 7.45 -10.51 11.93
CA ASP A 111 8.75 -10.29 11.29
C ASP A 111 8.99 -11.36 10.23
N ALA A 112 8.98 -10.95 8.96
CA ALA A 112 9.23 -11.81 7.81
C ALA A 112 10.58 -11.52 7.13
N ARG A 113 11.49 -10.79 7.77
CA ARG A 113 12.72 -10.28 7.16
C ARG A 113 13.71 -11.38 6.75
N GLN A 114 13.81 -12.46 7.52
CA GLN A 114 14.84 -13.52 7.35
C GLN A 114 14.33 -14.80 6.66
N ARG A 115 13.19 -14.72 5.96
CA ARG A 115 12.61 -15.83 5.19
C ARG A 115 13.60 -16.43 4.17
N GLY A 116 13.56 -17.76 3.97
CA GLY A 116 14.44 -18.48 3.05
C GLY A 116 13.82 -18.86 1.70
N GLY A 117 12.67 -18.27 1.38
CA GLY A 117 11.91 -18.56 0.17
C GLY A 117 10.55 -17.86 0.21
N LEU A 118 9.63 -18.28 -0.67
CA LEU A 118 8.28 -17.73 -0.71
C LEU A 118 7.54 -17.98 0.61
N VAL A 119 7.27 -16.90 1.34
CA VAL A 119 6.30 -16.90 2.44
C VAL A 119 4.98 -16.34 1.93
N ARG A 120 3.88 -17.03 2.27
CA ARG A 120 2.52 -16.59 1.96
C ARG A 120 1.74 -16.41 3.25
N ILE A 121 1.14 -15.23 3.43
CA ILE A 121 0.29 -14.90 4.58
C ILE A 121 -1.10 -14.58 4.04
N ILE A 122 -2.08 -15.44 4.35
CA ILE A 122 -3.36 -15.44 3.65
C ILE A 122 -4.55 -15.45 4.62
N GLY A 123 -5.53 -14.58 4.41
CA GLY A 123 -6.85 -14.71 5.05
C GLY A 123 -6.86 -14.54 6.56
N LEU A 124 -5.89 -13.81 7.12
CA LEU A 124 -5.76 -13.55 8.55
C LEU A 124 -6.30 -12.18 8.93
N ARG A 125 -6.77 -12.04 10.16
CA ARG A 125 -7.06 -10.75 10.79
C ARG A 125 -5.94 -10.39 11.76
N PHE A 126 -5.51 -9.14 11.75
CA PHE A 126 -4.51 -8.59 12.66
C PHE A 126 -5.14 -7.49 13.52
N LEU A 127 -4.98 -7.60 14.83
CA LEU A 127 -5.26 -6.54 15.79
C LEU A 127 -3.93 -5.90 16.18
N VAL A 128 -3.58 -4.80 15.51
CA VAL A 128 -2.26 -4.18 15.58
C VAL A 128 -2.20 -3.22 16.78
N PRO A 129 -1.31 -3.43 17.76
CA PRO A 129 -1.15 -2.52 18.88
C PRO A 129 -0.71 -1.11 18.47
N ASN A 130 -0.80 -0.17 19.40
CA ASN A 130 -0.28 1.18 19.21
C ASN A 130 1.23 1.17 19.00
N ALA A 131 1.72 2.02 18.10
CA ALA A 131 3.13 2.14 17.72
C ALA A 131 3.75 0.83 17.20
N THR A 132 2.94 0.01 16.50
CA THR A 132 3.34 -1.30 15.96
C THR A 132 3.09 -1.36 14.45
N THR A 133 3.92 -2.10 13.73
CA THR A 133 3.70 -2.47 12.33
C THR A 133 2.96 -3.80 12.23
N GLY A 134 1.97 -3.94 11.36
CA GLY A 134 1.30 -5.21 11.10
C GLY A 134 2.28 -6.28 10.63
N ILE A 135 2.80 -6.17 9.41
CA ILE A 135 3.82 -7.09 8.89
C ILE A 135 5.05 -6.30 8.47
N GLN A 136 6.21 -6.70 8.99
CA GLN A 136 7.49 -6.10 8.66
C GLN A 136 8.36 -7.09 7.89
N ALA A 137 8.89 -6.64 6.75
CA ALA A 137 9.82 -7.40 5.92
C ALA A 137 10.93 -6.51 5.35
N ILE A 138 11.34 -5.50 6.13
CA ILE A 138 12.48 -4.60 5.83
C ILE A 138 13.65 -4.93 6.77
N GLY A 139 14.77 -5.42 6.23
CA GLY A 139 15.96 -5.80 7.02
C GLY A 139 17.19 -5.00 6.60
N TRP A 140 17.90 -4.46 7.58
CA TRP A 140 19.17 -3.75 7.43
C TRP A 140 20.26 -4.48 8.23
N PRO A 141 21.49 -4.66 7.71
CA PRO A 141 22.02 -4.25 6.41
C PRO A 141 21.80 -5.25 5.26
N SER A 142 21.24 -6.44 5.52
CA SER A 142 21.03 -7.46 4.48
C SER A 142 19.59 -7.98 4.52
N PRO A 143 18.69 -7.50 3.65
CA PRO A 143 17.38 -8.10 3.46
C PRO A 143 17.52 -9.43 2.73
N THR A 144 16.52 -10.28 2.90
CA THR A 144 16.40 -11.50 2.10
C THR A 144 15.87 -11.17 0.71
N SER A 145 16.44 -11.80 -0.33
CA SER A 145 15.99 -11.63 -1.71
C SER A 145 14.68 -12.36 -2.04
N GLU A 146 14.06 -12.92 -1.01
CA GLU A 146 13.05 -13.95 -1.16
C GLU A 146 11.64 -13.36 -1.26
N PRO A 147 10.73 -13.97 -2.02
CA PRO A 147 9.43 -13.36 -2.25
C PRO A 147 8.52 -13.44 -1.01
N LEU A 148 7.60 -12.47 -0.90
CA LEU A 148 6.57 -12.45 0.14
C LEU A 148 5.22 -12.08 -0.49
N SER A 149 4.20 -12.88 -0.16
CA SER A 149 2.82 -12.65 -0.57
C SER A 149 1.93 -12.43 0.65
N ILE A 150 1.19 -11.32 0.69
CA ILE A 150 0.22 -11.00 1.74
C ILE A 150 -1.13 -10.79 1.06
N GLU A 151 -2.05 -11.71 1.27
CA GLU A 151 -3.29 -11.81 0.49
C GLU A 151 -4.53 -11.95 1.35
N LYS A 152 -5.58 -11.18 1.05
CA LYS A 152 -6.91 -11.32 1.71
C LYS A 152 -6.87 -11.16 3.25
N CYS A 153 -5.86 -10.47 3.78
CA CYS A 153 -5.74 -10.21 5.20
C CYS A 153 -6.51 -8.95 5.58
N ARG A 154 -6.92 -8.85 6.85
CA ARG A 154 -7.56 -7.67 7.44
C ARG A 154 -6.70 -7.11 8.56
N PHE A 155 -6.37 -5.83 8.49
CA PHE A 155 -5.60 -5.13 9.51
C PHE A 155 -6.44 -4.02 10.13
N GLN A 156 -6.41 -3.94 11.45
CA GLN A 156 -7.04 -2.87 12.22
C GLN A 156 -6.30 -2.65 13.54
N GLY A 157 -6.48 -1.48 14.14
CA GLY A 157 -5.98 -1.22 15.48
C GLY A 157 -6.53 -2.21 16.50
N ALA A 158 -5.70 -2.61 17.47
CA ALA A 158 -6.12 -3.40 18.62
C ALA A 158 -7.11 -2.62 19.50
N THR A 159 -7.00 -1.29 19.50
CA THR A 159 -7.98 -0.35 20.05
C THR A 159 -8.38 0.65 18.97
N SER A 160 -9.48 1.38 19.18
CA SER A 160 -9.89 2.48 18.30
C SER A 160 -8.91 3.66 18.29
N THR A 161 -8.08 3.78 19.32
CA THR A 161 -7.10 4.86 19.49
C THR A 161 -5.69 4.48 19.07
N ALA A 162 -5.42 3.21 18.78
CA ALA A 162 -4.11 2.75 18.35
C ALA A 162 -3.70 3.40 17.02
N VAL A 163 -2.51 3.98 16.99
CA VAL A 163 -1.84 4.50 15.80
C VAL A 163 -0.78 3.49 15.36
N TRP A 164 -0.81 3.04 14.10
CA TRP A 164 -0.02 1.90 13.63
C TRP A 164 0.27 1.99 12.13
N SER A 165 1.20 1.18 11.65
CA SER A 165 1.50 1.00 10.22
C SER A 165 1.10 -0.39 9.77
N GLY A 166 0.62 -0.53 8.53
CA GLY A 166 0.08 -1.81 8.07
C GLY A 166 1.17 -2.79 7.64
N ILE A 167 1.53 -2.74 6.36
CA ILE A 167 2.51 -3.64 5.76
C ILE A 167 3.72 -2.82 5.36
N VAL A 168 4.89 -3.13 5.91
CA VAL A 168 6.14 -2.45 5.57
C VAL A 168 7.12 -3.49 5.03
N VAL A 169 7.43 -3.40 3.74
CA VAL A 169 8.39 -4.30 3.09
C VAL A 169 9.54 -3.49 2.52
N GLY A 170 10.73 -4.08 2.48
CA GLY A 170 11.85 -3.39 1.87
C GLY A 170 12.84 -4.30 1.16
N VAL A 171 13.63 -3.66 0.32
CA VAL A 171 14.82 -4.20 -0.34
C VAL A 171 16.00 -3.27 -0.04
N ASN A 172 17.20 -3.83 -0.06
CA ASN A 172 18.44 -3.13 0.26
C ASN A 172 19.58 -4.00 -0.25
N GLY A 173 20.03 -3.73 -1.47
CA GLY A 173 21.03 -4.54 -2.15
C GLY A 173 20.56 -5.96 -2.48
N GLY A 174 21.30 -6.64 -3.35
CA GLY A 174 21.04 -8.03 -3.73
C GLY A 174 20.08 -8.22 -4.92
N PRO A 175 19.64 -9.47 -5.17
CA PRO A 175 18.74 -9.82 -6.27
C PRO A 175 17.39 -9.11 -6.19
N THR A 176 16.75 -8.90 -7.34
CA THR A 176 15.39 -8.32 -7.41
C THR A 176 14.37 -9.18 -6.66
N VAL A 177 13.77 -8.61 -5.62
CA VAL A 177 12.78 -9.29 -4.76
C VAL A 177 11.38 -9.11 -5.31
N THR A 178 10.51 -10.11 -5.14
CA THR A 178 9.10 -10.01 -5.53
C THR A 178 8.16 -9.90 -4.33
N PHE A 179 7.39 -8.81 -4.28
CA PHE A 179 6.33 -8.60 -3.29
C PHE A 179 4.96 -8.60 -3.95
N ARG A 180 4.01 -9.32 -3.34
CA ARG A 180 2.60 -9.30 -3.74
C ARG A 180 1.75 -8.94 -2.53
N ILE A 181 1.06 -7.82 -2.60
CA ILE A 181 0.19 -7.33 -1.54
C ILE A 181 -1.19 -7.13 -2.16
N GLU A 182 -2.07 -8.10 -1.96
CA GLU A 182 -3.33 -8.16 -2.70
C GLU A 182 -4.58 -8.40 -1.87
N ARG A 183 -5.68 -7.74 -2.24
CA ARG A 183 -7.01 -7.99 -1.67
C ARG A 183 -7.07 -7.82 -0.14
N ASN A 184 -6.14 -7.08 0.45
CA ASN A 184 -6.13 -6.83 1.87
C ASN A 184 -7.08 -5.68 2.22
N VAL A 185 -7.58 -5.68 3.45
CA VAL A 185 -8.38 -4.60 4.02
C VAL A 185 -7.61 -3.99 5.18
N ILE A 186 -7.27 -2.71 5.11
CA ILE A 186 -6.49 -2.00 6.13
C ILE A 186 -7.31 -0.80 6.59
N SER A 187 -7.66 -0.73 7.88
CA SER A 187 -8.49 0.36 8.40
C SER A 187 -8.16 0.74 9.84
N GLY A 188 -7.89 2.03 10.07
CA GLY A 188 -7.66 2.58 11.40
C GLY A 188 -6.92 3.91 11.38
N ARG A 189 -6.37 4.29 12.54
CA ARG A 189 -5.49 5.45 12.68
C ARG A 189 -4.10 5.07 12.16
N ILE A 190 -3.72 5.60 11.00
CA ILE A 190 -2.48 5.23 10.32
C ILE A 190 -1.39 6.19 10.74
N GLY A 191 -0.26 5.65 11.19
CA GLY A 191 0.93 6.44 11.48
C GLY A 191 1.63 6.85 10.19
N ASP A 192 2.56 6.03 9.71
CA ASP A 192 3.34 6.39 8.52
C ASP A 192 2.57 6.03 7.23
N ALA A 193 2.40 4.72 6.98
CA ALA A 193 1.62 4.25 5.85
C ALA A 193 0.85 2.96 6.14
N ALA A 194 -0.29 2.80 5.48
CA ALA A 194 -1.02 1.54 5.46
C ALA A 194 -0.24 0.45 4.70
N ILE A 195 0.41 0.80 3.59
CA ILE A 195 1.39 -0.04 2.90
C ILE A 195 2.62 0.80 2.56
N ALA A 196 3.79 0.39 3.00
CA ALA A 196 5.07 1.02 2.68
C ALA A 196 5.99 0.05 1.93
N ILE A 197 6.59 0.54 0.84
CA ILE A 197 7.65 -0.13 0.09
C ILE A 197 8.92 0.72 0.23
N VAL A 198 9.99 0.11 0.71
CA VAL A 198 11.25 0.80 1.01
C VAL A 198 12.40 0.18 0.24
N GLY A 199 12.98 0.93 -0.69
CA GLY A 199 13.88 0.35 -1.69
C GLY A 199 15.37 0.55 -1.45
N ASN A 200 15.80 1.52 -0.64
CA ASN A 200 17.21 1.91 -0.48
C ASN A 200 18.04 1.92 -1.78
N ASN A 201 17.55 2.60 -2.81
CA ASN A 201 18.12 2.63 -4.15
C ASN A 201 18.34 1.22 -4.77
N THR A 202 17.36 0.32 -4.62
CA THR A 202 17.42 -1.07 -5.11
C THR A 202 16.20 -1.42 -5.97
N ASN A 203 16.36 -2.41 -6.86
CA ASN A 203 15.30 -2.92 -7.72
C ASN A 203 14.37 -3.89 -6.97
N ALA A 204 13.06 -3.72 -7.13
CA ALA A 204 12.06 -4.66 -6.64
C ALA A 204 10.93 -4.86 -7.66
N ASN A 205 10.33 -6.05 -7.65
CA ASN A 205 9.12 -6.40 -8.39
C ASN A 205 7.93 -6.40 -7.43
N VAL A 206 7.14 -5.33 -7.44
CA VAL A 206 6.09 -5.10 -6.46
C VAL A 206 4.73 -4.98 -7.14
N GLN A 207 3.77 -5.77 -6.67
CA GLN A 207 2.38 -5.70 -7.08
C GLN A 207 1.51 -5.38 -5.86
N ILE A 208 0.84 -4.23 -5.89
CA ILE A 208 -0.12 -3.80 -4.87
C ILE A 208 -1.48 -3.69 -5.54
N ARG A 209 -2.35 -4.69 -5.33
CA ARG A 209 -3.60 -4.78 -6.10
C ARG A 209 -4.84 -5.12 -5.31
N TRP A 210 -5.97 -4.51 -5.67
CA TRP A 210 -7.28 -4.80 -5.08
C TRP A 210 -7.36 -4.62 -3.56
N ASN A 211 -6.44 -3.86 -2.96
CA ASN A 211 -6.50 -3.57 -1.53
C ASN A 211 -7.54 -2.49 -1.25
N GLN A 212 -8.17 -2.56 -0.08
CA GLN A 212 -9.06 -1.53 0.45
C GLN A 212 -8.40 -0.91 1.67
N ILE A 213 -8.17 0.40 1.61
CA ILE A 213 -7.53 1.18 2.67
C ILE A 213 -8.49 2.27 3.14
N THR A 214 -8.64 2.41 4.44
CA THR A 214 -9.47 3.47 5.05
C THR A 214 -8.72 4.06 6.23
N ILE A 215 -8.17 5.25 6.01
CA ILE A 215 -7.52 6.05 7.03
C ILE A 215 -8.63 6.79 7.77
N THR A 216 -8.75 6.53 9.07
CA THR A 216 -9.73 7.23 9.91
C THR A 216 -9.13 8.45 10.60
N ASP A 217 -7.81 8.46 10.75
CA ASP A 217 -7.02 9.50 11.38
C ASP A 217 -5.53 9.26 11.11
N ALA A 218 -4.76 10.33 11.01
CA ALA A 218 -3.31 10.37 10.90
C ALA A 218 -2.70 11.57 11.65
N SER A 219 -3.48 12.27 12.48
CA SER A 219 -3.09 13.53 13.15
C SER A 219 -2.03 13.38 14.25
N ALA A 220 -1.35 12.23 14.34
CA ALA A 220 -0.31 12.00 15.33
C ALA A 220 0.95 12.78 14.91
N PRO A 221 1.57 13.57 15.80
CA PRO A 221 2.70 14.42 15.46
C PRO A 221 3.85 13.66 14.78
N GLY A 222 4.35 14.18 13.67
CA GLY A 222 5.48 13.63 12.92
C GLY A 222 5.18 12.38 12.09
N LEU A 223 3.90 12.03 11.91
CA LEU A 223 3.44 10.91 11.09
C LEU A 223 2.74 11.43 9.83
N LEU A 224 2.84 10.68 8.73
CA LEU A 224 2.44 11.15 7.39
C LEU A 224 1.02 10.72 6.98
N GLY A 225 0.49 9.61 7.48
CA GLY A 225 -0.87 9.18 7.11
C GLY A 225 -1.04 8.83 5.64
N VAL A 226 -0.16 8.00 5.07
CA VAL A 226 -0.19 7.65 3.65
C VAL A 226 -0.97 6.34 3.42
N GLY A 227 -1.76 6.28 2.35
CA GLY A 227 -2.41 5.03 1.94
C GLY A 227 -1.37 4.01 1.45
N ILE A 228 -0.68 4.33 0.37
CA ILE A 228 0.42 3.52 -0.17
C ILE A 228 1.64 4.42 -0.37
N GLY A 229 2.70 4.19 0.40
CA GLY A 229 3.97 4.89 0.27
C GLY A 229 5.03 4.04 -0.42
N VAL A 230 5.74 4.62 -1.38
CA VAL A 230 6.89 3.99 -2.03
C VAL A 230 8.05 4.95 -2.11
N THR A 231 9.22 4.49 -1.66
CA THR A 231 10.45 5.27 -1.62
C THR A 231 11.67 4.40 -1.92
N GLY A 232 12.72 5.00 -2.44
CA GLY A 232 14.02 4.37 -2.59
C GLY A 232 14.11 3.30 -3.68
N LEU A 233 13.22 3.24 -4.66
CA LEU A 233 13.35 2.23 -5.73
C LEU A 233 14.19 2.75 -6.90
N THR A 234 14.90 1.85 -7.57
CA THR A 234 15.58 2.13 -8.84
C THR A 234 14.82 1.58 -10.06
N SER A 235 15.11 2.11 -11.25
CA SER A 235 14.39 1.84 -12.50
C SER A 235 14.51 0.43 -13.07
N GLY A 236 15.32 -0.45 -12.48
CA GLY A 236 15.48 -1.85 -12.92
C GLY A 236 14.44 -2.82 -12.33
N GLY A 237 13.54 -2.35 -11.48
CA GLY A 237 12.42 -3.12 -10.93
C GLY A 237 11.10 -2.87 -11.68
N THR A 238 10.04 -3.57 -11.27
CA THR A 238 8.67 -3.30 -11.72
C THR A 238 7.79 -2.94 -10.53
N LEU A 239 7.13 -1.78 -10.56
CA LEU A 239 6.15 -1.39 -9.56
C LEU A 239 4.79 -1.20 -10.23
N LEU A 240 3.80 -1.99 -9.81
CA LEU A 240 2.41 -1.86 -10.24
C LEU A 240 1.49 -1.66 -9.04
N ILE A 241 0.83 -0.51 -8.99
CA ILE A 241 -0.23 -0.18 -8.03
C ILE A 241 -1.54 -0.10 -8.80
N GLU A 242 -2.39 -1.13 -8.69
CA GLU A 242 -3.57 -1.26 -9.53
C GLU A 242 -4.85 -1.66 -8.78
N ARG A 243 -5.97 -1.00 -9.09
CA ARG A 243 -7.31 -1.37 -8.59
C ARG A 243 -7.45 -1.34 -7.06
N ASN A 244 -6.66 -0.52 -6.38
CA ASN A 244 -6.83 -0.29 -4.94
C ASN A 244 -7.91 0.76 -4.71
N ARG A 245 -8.63 0.66 -3.60
CA ARG A 245 -9.57 1.66 -3.11
C ARG A 245 -9.03 2.27 -1.82
N ILE A 246 -8.77 3.57 -1.82
CA ILE A 246 -8.12 4.28 -0.70
C ILE A 246 -9.03 5.44 -0.30
N ASN A 247 -9.39 5.53 0.97
CA ASN A 247 -10.18 6.62 1.53
C ASN A 247 -9.36 7.32 2.63
N GLY A 248 -9.15 8.63 2.48
CA GLY A 248 -8.34 9.46 3.36
C GLY A 248 -9.07 9.94 4.62
N GLY A 249 -10.39 9.71 4.74
CA GLY A 249 -11.14 10.09 5.95
C GLY A 249 -11.61 11.54 6.02
N GLY A 250 -11.27 12.36 5.02
CA GLY A 250 -11.67 13.77 4.93
C GLY A 250 -10.69 14.72 5.63
N ALA A 251 -11.13 15.97 5.84
CA ALA A 251 -10.25 17.05 6.30
C ALA A 251 -9.79 16.89 7.76
N THR A 252 -10.48 16.10 8.57
CA THR A 252 -10.12 15.89 9.98
C THR A 252 -9.12 14.76 10.19
N ALA A 253 -8.81 14.00 9.15
CA ALA A 253 -7.92 12.85 9.27
C ALA A 253 -6.43 13.23 9.14
N ASP A 254 -6.08 14.45 8.69
CA ASP A 254 -4.69 14.91 8.52
C ASP A 254 -3.82 13.94 7.68
N ALA A 255 -4.43 13.26 6.70
CA ALA A 255 -3.78 12.26 5.87
C ALA A 255 -3.09 12.91 4.66
N LEU A 256 -1.78 12.69 4.49
CA LEU A 256 -0.97 13.38 3.47
C LEU A 256 -1.33 12.98 2.04
N ALA A 257 -1.43 11.68 1.75
CA ALA A 257 -1.62 11.22 0.39
C ALA A 257 -2.28 9.83 0.29
N GLY A 258 -3.09 9.64 -0.76
CA GLY A 258 -3.58 8.32 -1.12
C GLY A 258 -2.46 7.40 -1.58
N ILE A 259 -1.65 7.87 -2.53
CA ILE A 259 -0.44 7.18 -3.00
C ILE A 259 0.69 8.19 -3.06
N ALA A 260 1.84 7.88 -2.46
CA ALA A 260 3.04 8.70 -2.54
C ALA A 260 4.19 7.88 -3.15
N LEU A 261 4.72 8.36 -4.28
CA LEU A 261 5.92 7.86 -4.95
C LEU A 261 7.05 8.87 -4.72
N ALA A 262 7.52 8.99 -3.49
CA ALA A 262 8.42 10.07 -3.10
C ALA A 262 9.37 9.64 -1.96
N PRO A 263 10.48 10.34 -1.76
CA PRO A 263 11.25 10.27 -0.52
C PRO A 263 10.34 10.56 0.69
N PHE A 264 10.35 9.68 1.69
CA PHE A 264 9.70 9.94 2.99
C PHE A 264 10.74 10.44 3.99
N SER A 265 10.38 11.39 4.82
CA SER A 265 11.25 11.90 5.88
C SER A 265 11.68 10.86 6.90
N THR A 266 10.82 9.88 7.17
CA THR A 266 11.07 8.76 8.08
C THR A 266 12.04 7.75 7.47
N ILE A 267 12.35 7.86 6.17
CA ILE A 267 13.12 6.88 5.41
C ILE A 267 14.15 7.60 4.53
N PRO A 268 15.43 7.68 4.94
CA PRO A 268 16.44 8.49 4.27
C PRO A 268 16.82 7.88 2.92
N THR A 269 16.07 8.20 1.87
CA THR A 269 16.43 7.86 0.49
C THR A 269 16.30 9.09 -0.40
N THR A 270 17.04 9.09 -1.50
CA THR A 270 17.10 10.18 -2.48
C THR A 270 16.30 9.90 -3.74
N SER A 271 15.59 8.78 -3.80
CA SER A 271 14.81 8.34 -4.96
C SER A 271 13.38 7.98 -4.59
N GLY A 272 12.46 8.16 -5.54
CA GLY A 272 11.06 7.82 -5.39
C GLY A 272 10.82 6.42 -5.96
N ALA A 273 10.05 6.36 -7.03
CA ALA A 273 9.78 5.12 -7.77
C ALA A 273 9.82 5.36 -9.29
N PRO A 274 11.02 5.44 -9.88
CA PRO A 274 11.15 5.56 -11.34
C PRO A 274 10.47 4.41 -12.08
N GLY A 275 9.75 4.72 -13.15
CA GLY A 275 9.04 3.74 -13.99
C GLY A 275 7.81 3.09 -13.35
N ALA A 276 7.35 3.58 -12.19
CA ALA A 276 6.16 3.07 -11.51
C ALA A 276 4.90 3.18 -12.38
N ILE A 277 4.02 2.18 -12.32
CA ILE A 277 2.71 2.21 -12.97
C ILE A 277 1.63 2.25 -11.90
N VAL A 278 0.90 3.36 -11.82
CA VAL A 278 -0.25 3.57 -10.93
C VAL A 278 -1.50 3.68 -11.77
N ARG A 279 -2.35 2.65 -11.75
CA ARG A 279 -3.52 2.63 -12.64
C ARG A 279 -4.80 2.08 -12.06
N ARG A 280 -5.94 2.61 -12.51
CA ARG A 280 -7.29 2.10 -12.16
C ARG A 280 -7.55 2.06 -10.65
N ASN A 281 -6.89 2.90 -9.86
CA ASN A 281 -7.17 3.03 -8.43
C ASN A 281 -8.34 3.98 -8.21
N THR A 282 -8.99 3.87 -7.06
CA THR A 282 -10.03 4.80 -6.59
C THR A 282 -9.56 5.44 -5.28
N ILE A 283 -9.31 6.74 -5.30
CA ILE A 283 -8.74 7.50 -4.18
C ILE A 283 -9.74 8.59 -3.80
N LEU A 284 -10.15 8.62 -2.54
CA LEU A 284 -11.29 9.40 -2.06
C LEU A 284 -10.94 10.20 -0.80
N ASN A 285 -11.49 11.42 -0.67
CA ASN A 285 -11.55 12.18 0.57
C ASN A 285 -10.19 12.51 1.23
N PHE A 286 -9.21 12.93 0.43
CA PHE A 286 -7.96 13.52 0.94
C PHE A 286 -8.10 15.04 0.91
N SER A 287 -8.99 15.59 1.74
CA SER A 287 -9.51 16.96 1.57
C SER A 287 -8.89 17.99 2.49
N ASP A 288 -7.81 17.65 3.21
CA ASP A 288 -7.11 18.58 4.09
C ASP A 288 -6.29 19.60 3.28
N THR A 289 -6.50 20.88 3.53
CA THR A 289 -5.82 21.98 2.85
C THR A 289 -4.57 22.47 3.59
N SER A 290 -4.30 21.94 4.78
CA SER A 290 -3.14 22.26 5.61
C SER A 290 -2.73 21.04 6.42
N VAL A 291 -2.13 20.06 5.75
CA VAL A 291 -1.63 18.87 6.44
C VAL A 291 -0.51 19.31 7.40
N THR A 292 -0.66 19.01 8.68
CA THR A 292 0.29 19.43 9.72
C THR A 292 1.45 18.46 9.91
N SER A 293 1.41 17.33 9.21
CA SER A 293 2.47 16.33 9.19
C SER A 293 3.79 16.93 8.70
N THR A 294 4.74 17.11 9.60
CA THR A 294 6.13 17.45 9.27
C THR A 294 6.86 16.22 8.74
N PRO A 295 7.92 16.38 7.91
CA PRO A 295 8.65 17.58 7.55
C PRO A 295 8.51 17.97 6.06
N PHE A 296 7.42 17.57 5.40
CA PHE A 296 7.10 18.18 4.11
C PHE A 296 6.82 19.69 4.32
N PRO A 297 7.18 20.58 3.38
CA PRO A 297 6.59 21.92 3.36
C PRO A 297 5.05 21.78 3.41
N PRO A 298 4.30 22.76 3.93
CA PRO A 298 2.85 22.63 4.11
C PRO A 298 2.22 22.09 2.83
N PHE A 299 1.75 20.84 2.93
CA PHE A 299 1.26 20.07 1.81
C PHE A 299 -0.25 20.02 1.92
N ARG A 300 -0.92 20.11 0.78
CA ARG A 300 -2.35 19.84 0.72
C ARG A 300 -2.50 18.35 0.47
N ALA A 301 -3.48 17.74 1.11
CA ALA A 301 -3.69 16.31 1.01
C ALA A 301 -3.91 15.91 -0.46
N ALA A 302 -3.06 15.02 -0.96
CA ALA A 302 -3.04 14.64 -2.37
C ALA A 302 -3.74 13.30 -2.62
N GLY A 303 -4.37 13.16 -3.78
CA GLY A 303 -4.74 11.84 -4.29
C GLY A 303 -3.48 11.01 -4.55
N ILE A 304 -2.60 11.54 -5.40
CA ILE A 304 -1.32 10.94 -5.76
C ILE A 304 -0.22 12.00 -5.69
N ALA A 305 0.90 11.71 -5.04
CA ALA A 305 2.09 12.54 -5.08
C ALA A 305 3.25 11.75 -5.70
N LEU A 306 4.05 12.38 -6.56
CA LEU A 306 5.30 11.80 -7.07
C LEU A 306 6.46 12.79 -6.96
N ASP A 307 7.62 12.31 -6.55
CA ASP A 307 8.87 13.06 -6.50
C ASP A 307 10.02 12.11 -6.86
N THR A 308 11.06 12.59 -7.55
CA THR A 308 12.23 11.78 -7.97
C THR A 308 11.81 10.46 -8.66
N SER A 309 10.76 10.52 -9.48
CA SER A 309 10.04 9.36 -10.03
C SER A 309 9.92 9.43 -11.55
N ALA A 310 11.06 9.65 -12.22
CA ALA A 310 11.12 9.70 -13.68
C ALA A 310 10.45 8.47 -14.33
N GLY A 311 9.68 8.69 -15.40
CA GLY A 311 8.99 7.62 -16.12
C GLY A 311 7.77 7.03 -15.43
N ALA A 312 7.34 7.56 -14.27
CA ALA A 312 6.12 7.13 -13.62
C ALA A 312 4.89 7.37 -14.52
N GLN A 313 3.95 6.42 -14.51
CA GLN A 313 2.73 6.44 -15.30
C GLN A 313 1.51 6.38 -14.38
N ILE A 314 0.74 7.46 -14.34
CA ILE A 314 -0.48 7.63 -13.56
C ILE A 314 -1.68 7.59 -14.51
N LEU A 315 -2.33 6.42 -14.60
CA LEU A 315 -3.25 6.11 -15.70
C LEU A 315 -4.65 5.68 -15.22
N ALA A 316 -5.70 6.28 -15.76
CA ALA A 316 -7.08 5.79 -15.58
C ALA A 316 -7.51 5.63 -14.11
N ASN A 317 -7.04 6.49 -13.21
CA ASN A 317 -7.44 6.50 -11.80
C ASN A 317 -8.70 7.35 -11.60
N VAL A 318 -9.47 7.04 -10.56
CA VAL A 318 -10.54 7.92 -10.04
C VAL A 318 -10.01 8.58 -8.77
N ILE A 319 -9.89 9.90 -8.78
CA ILE A 319 -9.45 10.70 -7.65
C ILE A 319 -10.56 11.70 -7.35
N LYS A 320 -11.19 11.59 -6.18
CA LYS A 320 -12.39 12.33 -5.86
C LYS A 320 -12.31 12.95 -4.47
N ASP A 321 -12.73 14.21 -4.36
CA ASP A 321 -12.76 14.96 -3.10
C ASP A 321 -11.38 15.02 -2.42
N CYS A 322 -10.32 15.17 -3.23
CA CYS A 322 -8.96 15.41 -2.76
C CYS A 322 -8.58 16.89 -2.94
N ALA A 323 -7.85 17.48 -1.99
CA ALA A 323 -7.42 18.86 -2.03
C ALA A 323 -6.52 19.10 -3.23
N ASP A 324 -5.55 18.21 -3.45
CA ASP A 324 -4.81 18.10 -4.71
C ASP A 324 -5.06 16.73 -5.36
N GLY A 325 -5.29 16.69 -6.68
CA GLY A 325 -5.51 15.43 -7.39
C GLY A 325 -4.22 14.63 -7.57
N VAL A 326 -3.30 15.14 -8.39
CA VAL A 326 -1.94 14.63 -8.60
C VAL A 326 -0.93 15.75 -8.40
N VAL A 327 0.06 15.54 -7.53
CA VAL A 327 1.14 16.50 -7.29
C VAL A 327 2.46 15.96 -7.80
N VAL A 328 3.21 16.78 -8.52
CA VAL A 328 4.51 16.43 -9.09
C VAL A 328 5.60 17.27 -8.46
N ASP A 329 6.65 16.57 -8.04
CA ASP A 329 7.89 17.07 -7.48
C ASP A 329 7.69 18.03 -6.30
N PRO A 330 6.84 17.66 -5.30
CA PRO A 330 6.46 18.54 -4.21
C PRO A 330 7.64 18.99 -3.33
N LEU A 331 8.75 18.25 -3.30
CA LEU A 331 9.96 18.60 -2.56
C LEU A 331 11.02 19.24 -3.46
N THR A 332 11.31 18.62 -4.61
CA THR A 332 12.43 19.05 -5.48
C THR A 332 11.98 19.22 -6.91
N ALA A 333 11.79 20.46 -7.34
CA ALA A 333 11.32 20.78 -8.69
C ALA A 333 12.16 20.11 -9.79
N GLY A 334 11.48 19.49 -10.76
CA GLY A 334 12.10 18.85 -11.93
C GLY A 334 12.81 17.52 -11.64
N SER A 335 12.74 17.00 -10.40
CA SER A 335 13.37 15.74 -10.02
C SER A 335 12.78 14.51 -10.74
N SER A 336 11.53 14.60 -11.23
CA SER A 336 10.88 13.58 -12.04
C SER A 336 10.96 13.84 -13.54
N ALA A 337 11.59 14.92 -14.01
CA ALA A 337 11.59 15.33 -15.42
C ALA A 337 12.51 14.51 -16.35
N GLY A 338 13.17 13.47 -15.83
CA GLY A 338 14.10 12.62 -16.60
C GLY A 338 13.41 11.74 -17.66
N PRO A 339 14.13 11.27 -18.69
CA PRO A 339 13.60 10.33 -19.68
C PRO A 339 13.46 8.91 -19.08
N PRO A 340 12.36 8.18 -19.37
CA PRO A 340 11.19 8.66 -20.09
C PRO A 340 10.38 9.65 -19.23
N ALA A 341 9.77 10.65 -19.88
CA ALA A 341 8.92 11.63 -19.20
C ALA A 341 7.79 10.93 -18.40
N PRO A 342 7.44 11.44 -17.20
CA PRO A 342 6.26 10.98 -16.48
C PRO A 342 4.98 11.22 -17.31
N ARG A 343 3.96 10.42 -17.03
CA ARG A 343 2.65 10.45 -17.71
C ARG A 343 1.51 10.49 -16.69
N ILE A 344 0.54 11.35 -16.90
CA ILE A 344 -0.67 11.49 -16.07
C ILE A 344 -1.86 11.54 -17.02
N ASN A 345 -2.42 10.38 -17.39
CA ASN A 345 -3.43 10.31 -18.45
C ASN A 345 -4.70 9.59 -18.03
N ASP A 346 -5.81 9.95 -18.67
CA ASP A 346 -7.11 9.27 -18.55
C ASP A 346 -7.68 9.26 -17.12
N ASN A 347 -7.17 10.09 -16.21
CA ASN A 347 -7.65 10.11 -14.82
C ASN A 347 -8.94 10.91 -14.71
N ASN A 348 -9.82 10.48 -13.80
CA ASN A 348 -11.06 11.13 -13.45
C ASN A 348 -10.87 11.88 -12.12
N LEU A 349 -10.68 13.20 -12.19
CA LEU A 349 -10.40 14.10 -11.07
C LEU A 349 -11.65 14.91 -10.74
N THR A 350 -12.31 14.60 -9.63
CA THR A 350 -13.68 15.09 -9.37
C THR A 350 -13.92 15.59 -7.96
N CYS A 351 -15.02 16.32 -7.82
CA CYS A 351 -15.60 16.69 -6.54
C CYS A 351 -17.07 16.30 -6.49
N THR A 352 -17.54 15.88 -5.31
CA THR A 352 -18.96 15.71 -5.01
C THR A 352 -19.67 17.05 -5.02
N ASN A 353 -19.07 18.08 -4.41
CA ASN A 353 -19.57 19.46 -4.46
C ASN A 353 -18.48 20.37 -5.04
N VAL A 354 -18.63 20.72 -6.32
CA VAL A 354 -17.69 21.57 -7.06
C VAL A 354 -17.53 22.94 -6.40
N ALA A 355 -18.62 23.57 -5.96
CA ALA A 355 -18.57 24.90 -5.36
C ALA A 355 -17.74 24.92 -4.06
N ASN A 356 -17.90 23.89 -3.22
CA ASN A 356 -17.11 23.74 -2.00
C ASN A 356 -15.63 23.49 -2.29
N CYS A 357 -15.34 22.64 -3.28
CA CYS A 357 -13.96 22.38 -3.70
C CYS A 357 -13.27 23.65 -4.22
N ILE A 358 -13.98 24.46 -5.03
CA ILE A 358 -13.45 25.74 -5.52
C ILE A 358 -13.20 26.71 -4.35
N ALA A 359 -14.15 26.84 -3.42
CA ALA A 359 -14.00 27.70 -2.26
C ALA A 359 -12.82 27.26 -1.35
N ALA A 360 -12.55 25.96 -1.26
CA ALA A 360 -11.41 25.39 -0.56
C ALA A 360 -10.11 25.36 -1.40
N GLY A 361 -10.16 25.86 -2.64
CA GLY A 361 -9.02 26.00 -3.55
C GLY A 361 -8.52 24.69 -4.15
N PHE A 362 -9.32 23.64 -4.27
CA PHE A 362 -8.87 22.32 -4.72
C PHE A 362 -8.28 22.36 -6.14
N GLN A 363 -7.22 21.59 -6.35
CA GLN A 363 -6.48 21.53 -7.61
C GLN A 363 -6.43 20.09 -8.10
N GLY A 364 -6.40 19.83 -9.41
CA GLY A 364 -6.33 18.44 -9.88
C GLY A 364 -4.95 18.00 -10.36
N VAL A 365 -4.13 18.84 -11.01
CA VAL A 365 -2.70 18.53 -11.22
C VAL A 365 -1.88 19.74 -10.77
N VAL A 366 -0.90 19.50 -9.91
CA VAL A 366 -0.06 20.53 -9.28
C VAL A 366 1.40 20.21 -9.58
N LEU A 367 2.14 21.22 -10.06
CA LEU A 367 3.56 21.09 -10.36
C LEU A 367 4.34 22.08 -9.49
N ASN A 368 5.39 21.62 -8.83
CA ASN A 368 6.33 22.54 -8.18
C ASN A 368 7.00 23.42 -9.27
N PRO A 369 7.13 24.76 -9.14
CA PRO A 369 7.68 25.59 -10.21
C PRO A 369 9.05 25.11 -10.73
N GLY A 370 9.14 24.77 -12.02
CA GLY A 370 10.32 24.17 -12.64
C GLY A 370 10.12 23.85 -14.12
N GLY A 371 11.17 23.33 -14.77
CA GLY A 371 11.10 22.84 -16.15
C GLY A 371 10.68 21.36 -16.20
N TYR A 372 9.57 21.06 -16.85
CA TYR A 372 9.03 19.70 -16.94
C TYR A 372 8.83 19.26 -18.38
N ASN A 373 9.12 17.99 -18.65
CA ASN A 373 8.55 17.26 -19.78
C ASN A 373 7.52 16.29 -19.18
N LEU A 374 6.23 16.63 -19.26
CA LEU A 374 5.15 15.84 -18.67
C LEU A 374 3.99 15.76 -19.67
N ASN A 375 3.52 14.54 -19.95
CA ASN A 375 2.26 14.34 -20.64
C ASN A 375 1.14 14.20 -19.60
N ALA A 376 0.22 15.15 -19.54
CA ALA A 376 -0.95 15.16 -18.67
C ALA A 376 -2.29 15.24 -19.45
N GLU A 377 -2.35 14.65 -20.64
CA GLU A 377 -3.53 14.69 -21.52
C GLU A 377 -4.67 13.79 -21.03
N ASN A 378 -5.88 14.06 -21.51
CA ASN A 378 -7.07 13.20 -21.36
C ASN A 378 -7.57 12.99 -19.92
N ASN A 379 -7.20 13.87 -18.98
CA ASN A 379 -7.82 13.87 -17.66
C ASN A 379 -9.20 14.53 -17.70
N TRP A 380 -10.18 13.93 -17.01
CA TRP A 380 -11.52 14.50 -16.80
C TRP A 380 -11.56 15.29 -15.50
N TRP A 381 -12.18 16.46 -15.55
CA TRP A 381 -12.29 17.41 -14.45
C TRP A 381 -13.77 17.61 -14.16
N GLY A 382 -14.18 17.39 -12.91
CA GLY A 382 -15.59 17.24 -12.50
C GLY A 382 -16.56 18.41 -12.70
N SER A 383 -16.22 19.45 -13.47
CA SER A 383 -17.13 20.57 -13.78
C SER A 383 -17.21 20.84 -15.28
N SER A 384 -18.42 21.21 -15.75
CA SER A 384 -18.68 21.68 -17.12
C SER A 384 -17.89 22.93 -17.48
N THR A 385 -17.34 23.61 -16.48
CA THR A 385 -16.25 24.58 -16.59
C THR A 385 -15.01 23.90 -16.05
N GLY A 386 -14.04 23.54 -16.89
CA GLY A 386 -12.70 23.17 -16.41
C GLY A 386 -12.07 24.29 -15.57
N PRO A 387 -10.77 24.19 -15.19
CA PRO A 387 -10.10 25.30 -14.52
C PRO A 387 -10.31 26.61 -15.32
N SER A 388 -10.99 27.58 -14.71
CA SER A 388 -11.28 28.87 -15.33
C SER A 388 -10.02 29.73 -15.31
N GLY A 389 -9.35 29.79 -16.45
CA GLY A 389 -8.23 30.70 -16.72
C GLY A 389 -8.04 30.84 -18.23
N THR A 390 -7.86 32.05 -18.72
CA THR A 390 -7.55 32.30 -20.13
C THR A 390 -6.08 31.98 -20.36
N GLY A 391 -5.79 30.84 -21.00
CA GLY A 391 -4.45 30.39 -21.37
C GLY A 391 -4.01 29.17 -20.56
N CYS A 392 -4.00 27.99 -21.20
CA CYS A 392 -3.78 26.69 -20.55
C CYS A 392 -4.79 26.40 -19.40
N PRO A 393 -5.09 25.13 -19.07
CA PRO A 393 -5.91 24.79 -17.91
C PRO A 393 -5.18 25.25 -16.63
N GLY A 394 -5.62 26.39 -16.10
CA GLY A 394 -5.13 26.97 -14.84
C GLY A 394 -4.21 28.17 -15.04
N SER A 395 -4.81 29.37 -15.07
CA SER A 395 -4.11 30.58 -14.59
C SER A 395 -4.27 30.76 -13.07
N GLY A 396 -4.73 29.72 -12.38
CA GLY A 396 -4.63 29.58 -10.93
C GLY A 396 -3.31 28.88 -10.60
N LEU A 397 -2.61 29.40 -9.59
CA LEU A 397 -1.31 28.90 -9.15
C LEU A 397 -1.30 27.38 -8.91
N PRO A 398 -0.19 26.69 -9.20
CA PRO A 398 1.09 27.25 -9.68
C PRO A 398 1.11 27.46 -11.20
N ALA A 399 1.81 28.51 -11.63
CA ALA A 399 1.98 28.87 -13.03
C ALA A 399 2.63 27.73 -13.83
N VAL A 400 1.88 27.14 -14.77
CA VAL A 400 2.41 26.15 -15.72
C VAL A 400 3.22 26.89 -16.80
N PRO A 401 4.44 26.44 -17.16
CA PRO A 401 5.14 26.94 -18.35
C PRO A 401 4.29 26.74 -19.61
N ALA A 402 4.41 27.66 -20.58
CA ALA A 402 3.58 27.70 -21.77
C ALA A 402 3.40 26.33 -22.46
N CYS A 403 2.14 25.93 -22.68
CA CYS A 403 1.75 24.71 -23.37
C CYS A 403 2.39 24.62 -24.78
N GLY A 404 2.93 23.46 -25.14
CA GLY A 404 3.44 23.14 -26.48
C GLY A 404 4.15 21.79 -26.54
N THR A 405 4.63 21.39 -27.71
CA THR A 405 5.25 20.08 -27.99
C THR A 405 6.78 20.04 -27.88
N GLY A 406 7.40 21.08 -27.32
CA GLY A 406 8.85 21.23 -27.13
C GLY A 406 9.35 20.79 -25.74
N ALA A 407 10.67 20.75 -25.56
CA ALA A 407 11.27 20.50 -24.25
C ALA A 407 10.87 21.59 -23.24
N ASN A 408 10.65 21.22 -21.98
CA ASN A 408 10.15 22.06 -20.88
C ASN A 408 8.68 22.50 -21.01
N GLN A 409 7.84 21.69 -21.66
CA GLN A 409 6.41 21.95 -21.82
C GLN A 409 5.55 20.84 -21.22
N VAL A 410 4.45 21.25 -20.59
CA VAL A 410 3.43 20.35 -20.02
C VAL A 410 2.27 20.31 -20.99
N ASP A 411 1.99 19.14 -21.56
CA ASP A 411 0.76 18.95 -22.34
C ASP A 411 -0.38 18.59 -21.39
N VAL A 412 -1.40 19.44 -21.34
CA VAL A 412 -2.52 19.37 -20.40
C VAL A 412 -3.85 19.29 -21.12
N THR A 413 -3.86 18.90 -22.40
CA THR A 413 -5.07 18.85 -23.23
C THR A 413 -6.17 18.03 -22.54
N PRO A 414 -7.26 18.66 -22.04
CA PRO A 414 -8.28 17.96 -21.27
C PRO A 414 -9.12 17.03 -22.15
N PHE A 415 -9.60 15.92 -21.58
CA PHE A 415 -10.62 15.11 -22.24
C PHE A 415 -11.91 15.93 -22.27
N ARG A 416 -12.27 16.46 -23.44
CA ARG A 416 -13.58 17.05 -23.82
C ARG A 416 -14.35 17.75 -22.69
N SER A 417 -14.62 19.05 -22.85
CA SER A 417 -15.61 19.83 -22.08
C SER A 417 -17.07 19.39 -22.31
N SER A 418 -17.34 18.11 -22.55
CA SER A 418 -18.68 17.57 -22.65
C SER A 418 -19.18 17.12 -21.28
N SER A 419 -20.46 17.35 -21.02
CA SER A 419 -21.20 16.76 -19.91
C SER A 419 -20.84 15.29 -19.71
N ASN A 420 -20.44 14.94 -18.49
CA ASN A 420 -20.08 13.58 -18.06
C ASN A 420 -21.07 12.54 -18.64
N PRO A 421 -20.63 11.60 -19.51
CA PRO A 421 -21.51 10.55 -20.04
C PRO A 421 -22.00 9.57 -18.95
N ASN A 422 -21.44 9.64 -17.74
CA ASN A 422 -21.81 8.82 -16.58
C ASN A 422 -22.41 9.64 -15.41
N ALA A 423 -22.88 10.88 -15.63
CA ALA A 423 -23.56 11.66 -14.57
C ALA A 423 -24.98 11.18 -14.24
N GLY A 424 -25.45 10.12 -14.87
CA GLY A 424 -26.72 9.46 -14.54
C GLY A 424 -26.65 7.96 -14.81
N ALA A 425 -26.14 7.19 -13.85
CA ALA A 425 -26.36 5.75 -13.70
C ALA A 425 -26.08 5.33 -12.26
#